data_AF-D3B9B4-F1
#
_entry.id   AF-D3B9B4-F1
#
_cell.length_a   1.000
_cell.length_b   1.000
_cell.length_c   1.000
_cell.angle_alpha   90.00
_cell.angle_beta   90.00
_cell.angle_gamma   90.00
#
_symmetry.space_group_name_H-M   'P 1'
#
loop_
_entity.id
_entity.type
_entity.pdbx_description
1 polymer ?
#
loop_
_entity_poly.entity_id
_entity_poly.type
_entity_poly.pdbx_seq_one_letter_code
_entity_poly.pdbx_strand_id
1 'polypeptide(L)'
;MSNKPPIYIMLAAQLLSVVGDSFGQRVSRVNFKHSPRHMMIGLCLMTAIQMFVIFSILQLSLPTSISGAIYINSTKVDCFYQLDVEGKIEDCTVQNCTEIPCKSQGPFSMFRSMKLHPFLFANGAFNIIYYNGEVLLYKEPLGLLFLVIAALSSTFLINPLNKIFGEPINQPIPPLIYIFGILGSLLSVIEFTPKPLITSKDQTESNDKDTLLDKNDSFIEQEYSEDKKVIEEKSRLINDSPADQDSPQQKKDAKYWLKTVGNVFLRSLRILIPMLLLMLANAIWMETSLFYNDQFRVNAFGYNSIDQVLLPFYLFPFMLIVDFIPPLKKLFLTEDDAKENMLQAVKGTWKETKYTGLITLFMYRFLINARAIIYFYLAIEYDLTLVYLELTLIRVVLNWLGAVILNLIVPKFIDATAEERRKTFYPINIVLKCLGTGGVVASLIILNK
;
A
#
# COMPACT_ATOMS: atom_id res chain seq x y z
N MET A 1 9.31 4.17 31.61
CA MET A 1 8.20 4.27 30.65
C MET A 1 7.51 2.92 30.56
N SER A 2 6.22 2.86 30.20
CA SER A 2 5.58 1.57 29.88
C SER A 2 6.33 0.96 28.71
N ASN A 3 6.75 -0.31 28.79
CA ASN A 3 7.46 -0.96 27.69
C ASN A 3 6.56 -1.20 26.46
N LYS A 4 5.24 -0.98 26.59
CA LYS A 4 4.26 -1.32 25.56
C LYS A 4 3.25 -0.20 25.30
N PRO A 5 2.90 0.03 24.02
CA PRO A 5 1.87 0.99 23.66
C PRO A 5 0.49 0.51 24.14
N PRO A 6 -0.38 1.42 24.61
CA PRO A 6 -1.74 1.06 24.92
C PRO A 6 -2.48 0.53 23.69
N ILE A 7 -3.12 -0.65 23.82
CA ILE A 7 -3.75 -1.34 22.68
C ILE A 7 -4.82 -0.51 21.97
N TYR A 8 -5.51 0.38 22.67
CA TYR A 8 -6.51 1.27 22.08
C TYR A 8 -5.90 2.27 21.10
N ILE A 9 -4.65 2.72 21.32
CA ILE A 9 -3.94 3.62 20.39
C ILE A 9 -3.58 2.84 19.12
N MET A 10 -3.11 1.61 19.27
CA MET A 10 -2.81 0.74 18.13
C MET A 10 -4.06 0.42 17.31
N LEU A 11 -5.17 0.08 17.96
CA LEU A 11 -6.46 -0.17 17.31
C LEU A 11 -6.96 1.09 16.59
N ALA A 12 -6.86 2.26 17.20
CA ALA A 12 -7.24 3.53 16.56
C ALA A 12 -6.39 3.80 15.31
N ALA A 13 -5.08 3.61 15.38
CA ALA A 13 -4.18 3.78 14.23
C ALA A 13 -4.55 2.82 13.09
N GLN A 14 -4.84 1.56 13.40
CA GLN A 14 -5.25 0.59 12.37
C GLN A 14 -6.64 0.83 11.83
N LEU A 15 -7.58 1.32 12.64
CA LEU A 15 -8.90 1.70 12.16
C LEU A 15 -8.80 2.86 11.15
N LEU A 16 -7.96 3.87 11.44
CA LEU A 16 -7.64 4.92 10.47
C LEU A 16 -7.06 4.35 9.19
N SER A 17 -6.18 3.34 9.28
CA SER A 17 -5.67 2.62 8.12
C SER A 17 -6.80 2.00 7.30
N VAL A 18 -7.66 1.20 7.92
CA VAL A 18 -8.69 0.42 7.22
C VAL A 18 -9.70 1.35 6.54
N VAL A 19 -10.13 2.40 7.23
CA VAL A 19 -11.01 3.42 6.65
C VAL A 19 -10.29 4.16 5.53
N GLY A 20 -9.03 4.55 5.73
CA GLY A 20 -8.20 5.18 4.69
C GLY A 20 -8.09 4.30 3.45
N ASP A 21 -7.74 3.02 3.63
CA ASP A 21 -7.63 2.02 2.57
C ASP A 21 -8.94 1.85 1.79
N SER A 22 -10.10 2.00 2.46
CA SER A 22 -11.42 2.01 1.81
C SER A 22 -11.58 3.19 0.85
N PHE A 23 -11.17 4.39 1.27
CA PHE A 23 -11.11 5.55 0.39
C PHE A 23 -10.07 5.37 -0.72
N GLY A 24 -8.92 4.77 -0.43
CA GLY A 24 -7.87 4.44 -1.40
C GLY A 24 -8.37 3.51 -2.51
N GLN A 25 -9.15 2.49 -2.16
CA GLN A 25 -9.81 1.61 -3.13
C GLN A 25 -10.79 2.38 -4.01
N ARG A 26 -11.63 3.24 -3.44
CA ARG A 26 -12.54 4.10 -4.22
C ARG A 26 -11.77 5.04 -5.16
N VAL A 27 -10.70 5.66 -4.67
CA VAL A 27 -9.82 6.52 -5.47
C VAL A 27 -9.24 5.76 -6.66
N SER A 28 -8.74 4.53 -6.45
CA SER A 28 -8.16 3.72 -7.52
C SER A 28 -9.18 3.17 -8.53
N ARG A 29 -10.34 2.72 -8.04
CA ARG A 29 -11.35 1.99 -8.84
C ARG A 29 -12.37 2.91 -9.50
N VAL A 30 -12.74 4.00 -8.84
CA VAL A 30 -13.79 4.92 -9.30
C VAL A 30 -13.19 6.18 -9.91
N ASN A 31 -12.26 6.83 -9.22
CA ASN A 31 -11.75 8.14 -9.66
C ASN A 31 -10.65 8.01 -10.72
N PHE A 32 -9.65 7.17 -10.47
CA PHE A 32 -8.49 6.96 -11.35
C PHE A 32 -8.51 5.60 -12.04
N LYS A 33 -9.70 5.09 -12.40
CA LYS A 33 -9.91 3.74 -12.94
C LYS A 33 -8.92 3.40 -14.05
N HIS A 34 -8.69 4.34 -14.96
CA HIS A 34 -7.96 4.12 -16.21
C HIS A 34 -6.47 4.50 -16.16
N SER A 35 -6.04 5.33 -15.22
CA SER A 35 -4.67 5.86 -15.20
C SER A 35 -3.98 5.68 -13.83
N PRO A 36 -3.11 4.67 -13.69
CA PRO A 36 -2.17 4.58 -12.57
C PRO A 36 -1.31 5.84 -12.41
N ARG A 37 -0.90 6.44 -13.54
CA ARG A 37 -0.11 7.68 -13.53
C ARG A 37 -0.86 8.84 -12.86
N HIS A 38 -2.13 9.05 -13.21
CA HIS A 38 -2.94 10.10 -12.58
C HIS A 38 -3.14 9.86 -11.09
N MET A 39 -3.39 8.61 -10.70
CA MET A 39 -3.46 8.23 -9.29
C MET A 39 -2.16 8.60 -8.57
N MET A 40 -0.99 8.23 -9.11
CA MET A 40 0.30 8.54 -8.50
C MET A 40 0.54 10.05 -8.35
N ILE A 41 0.23 10.85 -9.37
CA ILE A 41 0.33 12.32 -9.32
C ILE A 41 -0.60 12.90 -8.25
N GLY A 42 -1.87 12.48 -8.25
CA GLY A 42 -2.88 12.96 -7.30
C GLY A 42 -2.49 12.62 -5.86
N LEU A 43 -2.08 11.38 -5.62
CA LEU A 43 -1.58 10.92 -4.33
C LEU A 43 -0.37 11.72 -3.87
N CYS A 44 0.61 11.93 -4.76
CA CYS A 44 1.82 12.67 -4.47
C CYS A 44 1.52 14.12 -4.05
N LEU A 45 0.75 14.85 -4.86
CA LEU A 45 0.43 16.25 -4.61
C LEU A 45 -0.43 16.42 -3.36
N MET A 46 -1.47 15.59 -3.19
CA MET A 46 -2.35 15.67 -2.03
C MET A 46 -1.57 15.41 -0.73
N THR A 47 -0.71 14.40 -0.73
CA THR A 47 0.10 14.07 0.44
C THR A 47 1.03 15.21 0.82
N ALA A 48 1.77 15.76 -0.15
CA ALA A 48 2.69 16.85 0.08
C ALA A 48 1.99 18.10 0.63
N ILE A 49 0.86 18.50 0.03
CA ILE A 49 0.09 19.67 0.47
C ILE A 49 -0.49 19.45 1.87
N GLN A 50 -1.12 18.31 2.12
CA GLN A 50 -1.71 17.99 3.42
C GLN A 50 -0.65 17.97 4.52
N MET A 51 0.46 17.26 4.28
CA MET A 51 1.53 17.14 5.26
C MET A 51 2.21 18.48 5.50
N PHE A 52 2.44 19.28 4.45
CA PHE A 52 2.95 20.63 4.61
C PHE A 52 2.05 21.48 5.51
N VAL A 53 0.75 21.53 5.24
CA VAL A 53 -0.20 22.35 6.01
C VAL A 53 -0.32 21.84 7.45
N ILE A 54 -0.59 20.54 7.64
CA ILE A 54 -0.81 19.95 8.96
C ILE A 54 0.46 20.05 9.81
N PHE A 55 1.62 19.65 9.29
CA PHE A 55 2.86 19.71 10.06
C PHE A 55 3.34 21.14 10.26
N SER A 56 3.03 22.10 9.37
CA SER A 56 3.31 23.51 9.64
C SER A 56 2.50 24.01 10.84
N ILE A 57 1.21 23.67 10.91
CA ILE A 57 0.36 24.01 12.05
C ILE A 57 0.89 23.35 13.32
N LEU A 58 1.21 22.05 13.29
CA LEU A 58 1.75 21.32 14.44
C LEU A 58 3.12 21.88 14.87
N GLN A 59 4.00 22.20 13.94
CA GLN A 59 5.33 22.79 14.21
C GLN A 59 5.21 24.15 14.91
N LEU A 60 4.19 24.94 14.55
CA LEU A 60 3.94 26.27 15.13
C LEU A 60 3.13 26.23 16.42
N SER A 61 2.26 25.23 16.62
CA SER A 61 1.34 25.16 17.75
C SER A 61 1.84 24.29 18.91
N LEU A 62 2.61 23.24 18.62
CA LEU A 62 3.13 22.35 19.65
C LEU A 62 4.37 22.95 20.32
N PRO A 63 4.55 22.73 21.63
CA PRO A 63 5.77 23.13 22.31
C PRO A 63 6.98 22.38 21.75
N THR A 64 8.14 23.04 21.77
CA THR A 64 9.42 22.46 21.31
C THR A 64 9.81 21.21 22.09
N SER A 65 9.27 21.01 23.30
CA SER A 65 9.41 19.78 24.07
C SER A 65 8.81 18.54 23.38
N ILE A 66 7.96 18.72 22.37
CA ILE A 66 7.37 17.65 21.56
C ILE A 66 7.95 17.71 20.14
N SER A 67 7.79 18.84 19.45
CA SER A 67 8.15 18.97 18.04
C SER A 67 9.65 19.06 17.78
N GLY A 68 10.44 19.42 18.79
CA GLY A 68 11.90 19.48 18.74
C GLY A 68 12.60 18.37 19.53
N ALA A 69 11.86 17.55 20.29
CA ALA A 69 12.49 16.51 21.09
C ALA A 69 13.12 15.42 20.20
N ILE A 70 14.27 14.95 20.65
CA ILE A 70 15.02 13.86 20.03
C ILE A 70 15.12 12.76 21.08
N TYR A 71 14.86 11.53 20.66
CA TYR A 71 14.92 10.36 21.52
C TYR A 71 15.89 9.36 20.92
N ILE A 72 16.88 8.94 21.70
CA ILE A 72 17.83 7.90 21.32
C ILE A 72 17.69 6.77 22.34
N ASN A 73 17.43 5.55 21.88
CA ASN A 73 17.14 4.40 22.74
C ASN A 73 16.02 4.68 23.77
N SER A 74 14.91 5.29 23.34
CA SER A 74 13.78 5.71 24.19
C SER A 74 14.13 6.72 25.29
N THR A 75 15.32 7.34 25.22
CA THR A 75 15.75 8.38 26.16
C THR A 75 15.79 9.71 25.44
N LYS A 76 15.13 10.72 26.01
CA LYS A 76 15.24 12.09 25.50
C LYS A 76 16.68 12.58 25.68
N VAL A 77 17.27 13.10 24.61
CA VAL A 77 18.64 13.64 24.59
C VAL A 77 18.62 15.16 24.43
N ASP A 78 19.60 15.82 25.02
CA ASP A 78 19.78 17.27 24.88
C ASP A 78 20.34 17.64 23.51
N CYS A 79 20.07 18.87 23.08
CA CYS A 79 20.57 19.42 21.83
C CYS A 79 21.81 20.27 22.06
N PHE A 80 22.75 20.20 21.13
CA PHE A 80 24.04 20.88 21.18
C PHE A 80 24.27 21.72 19.93
N TYR A 81 24.88 22.88 20.08
CA TYR A 81 25.12 23.79 18.95
C TYR A 81 25.99 23.15 17.85
N GLN A 82 27.09 22.51 18.24
CA GLN A 82 28.05 21.88 17.34
C GLN A 82 27.40 20.78 16.49
N LEU A 83 26.55 19.96 17.12
CA LEU A 83 25.87 18.83 16.46
C LEU A 83 24.64 19.30 15.67
N ASP A 84 23.69 19.98 16.31
CA ASP A 84 22.38 20.32 15.74
C ASP A 84 22.35 21.61 14.91
N VAL A 85 23.43 22.39 14.94
CA VAL A 85 23.55 23.63 14.16
C VAL A 85 24.65 23.59 13.13
N GLU A 86 25.83 23.13 13.51
CA GLU A 86 26.96 23.03 12.58
C GLU A 86 26.97 21.69 11.82
N GLY A 87 26.26 20.67 12.31
CA GLY A 87 26.25 19.34 11.70
C GLY A 87 27.54 18.55 11.93
N LYS A 88 28.32 18.89 12.97
CA LYS A 88 29.56 18.17 13.32
C LYS A 88 29.22 16.85 13.99
N ILE A 89 29.73 15.75 13.43
CA ILE A 89 29.57 14.41 13.99
C ILE A 89 30.64 14.22 15.07
N GLU A 90 30.34 14.65 16.30
CA GLU A 90 31.22 14.57 17.48
C GLU A 90 30.44 14.01 18.67
N ASP A 91 31.13 13.31 19.58
CA ASP A 91 30.55 12.84 20.84
C ASP A 91 30.34 14.03 21.80
N CYS A 92 29.22 14.73 21.60
CA CYS A 92 28.85 15.88 22.40
C CYS A 92 28.35 15.47 23.78
N THR A 93 28.95 16.08 24.81
CA THR A 93 28.48 16.07 26.19
C THR A 93 28.35 17.51 26.68
N VAL A 94 27.66 17.72 27.80
CA VAL A 94 27.53 19.04 28.46
C VAL A 94 28.90 19.66 28.81
N GLN A 95 29.95 18.84 28.90
CA GLN A 95 31.32 19.30 29.20
C GLN A 95 32.04 19.83 27.96
N ASN A 96 31.76 19.28 26.77
CA ASN A 96 32.53 19.54 25.56
C ASN A 96 31.75 20.34 24.49
N CYS A 97 30.43 20.37 24.58
CA CYS A 97 29.56 21.05 23.63
C CYS A 97 28.61 22.04 24.32
N THR A 98 28.16 23.02 23.55
CA THR A 98 27.27 24.07 24.06
C THR A 98 25.84 23.59 23.97
N GLU A 99 25.23 23.30 25.12
CA GLU A 99 23.81 22.94 25.20
C GLU A 99 22.92 24.11 24.72
N ILE A 100 21.94 23.78 23.88
CA ILE A 100 20.97 24.72 23.34
C ILE A 100 19.56 24.13 23.41
N PRO A 101 18.51 24.95 23.46
CA PRO A 101 17.16 24.44 23.37
C PRO A 101 16.93 23.79 22.00
N CYS A 102 16.41 22.57 22.00
CA CYS A 102 16.04 21.86 20.79
C CYS A 102 15.03 22.66 19.96
N LYS A 103 15.36 22.93 18.70
CA LYS A 103 14.48 23.68 17.79
C LYS A 103 13.40 22.75 17.25
N SER A 104 12.19 23.28 17.11
CA SER A 104 11.07 22.56 16.50
C SER A 104 11.42 22.08 15.09
N GLN A 105 11.17 20.81 14.79
CA GLN A 105 11.37 20.24 13.46
C GLN A 105 10.05 20.13 12.70
N GLY A 106 10.09 20.26 11.37
CA GLY A 106 8.92 20.22 10.49
C GLY A 106 9.20 20.79 9.09
N PRO A 107 8.17 21.17 8.31
CA PRO A 107 8.32 21.64 6.94
C PRO A 107 9.21 22.88 6.78
N PHE A 108 9.27 23.75 7.79
CA PHE A 108 10.10 24.95 7.72
C PHE A 108 11.57 24.69 8.09
N SER A 109 11.87 23.61 8.83
CA SER A 109 13.23 23.27 9.24
C SER A 109 13.88 22.22 8.35
N MET A 110 13.11 21.46 7.56
CA MET A 110 13.61 20.32 6.77
C MET A 110 14.75 20.71 5.80
N PHE A 111 14.69 21.90 5.21
CA PHE A 111 15.74 22.39 4.29
C PHE A 111 17.09 22.54 4.97
N ARG A 112 17.09 22.90 6.25
CA ARG A 112 18.31 22.98 7.06
C ARG A 112 18.89 21.60 7.29
N SER A 113 18.06 20.63 7.68
CA SER A 113 18.49 19.24 7.86
C SER A 113 19.08 18.67 6.57
N MET A 114 18.45 18.91 5.42
CA MET A 114 18.98 18.48 4.12
C MET A 114 20.29 19.18 3.73
N LYS A 115 20.45 20.46 4.07
CA LYS A 115 21.70 21.19 3.82
C LYS A 115 22.85 20.63 4.66
N LEU A 116 22.58 20.29 5.92
CA LEU A 116 23.56 19.68 6.83
C LEU A 116 23.87 18.25 6.42
N HIS A 117 22.87 17.49 5.97
CA HIS A 117 23.00 16.07 5.66
C HIS A 117 22.37 15.74 4.29
N PRO A 118 23.10 15.97 3.17
CA PRO A 118 22.58 15.71 1.83
C PRO A 118 22.20 14.24 1.57
N PHE A 119 22.71 13.29 2.35
CA PHE A 119 22.34 11.88 2.24
C PHE A 119 20.84 11.64 2.52
N LEU A 120 20.15 12.56 3.20
CA LEU A 120 18.68 12.54 3.39
C LEU A 120 17.91 12.49 2.07
N PHE A 121 18.48 12.98 0.96
CA PHE A 121 17.86 12.87 -0.37
C PHE A 121 17.71 11.43 -0.87
N ALA A 122 18.52 10.48 -0.36
CA ALA A 122 18.43 9.07 -0.73
C ALA A 122 17.06 8.47 -0.33
N ASN A 123 16.40 9.01 0.70
CA ASN A 123 15.06 8.59 1.10
C ASN A 123 14.04 8.71 -0.06
N GLY A 124 14.20 9.73 -0.90
CA GLY A 124 13.36 9.94 -2.08
C GLY A 124 13.37 8.78 -3.07
N ALA A 125 14.49 8.07 -3.22
CA ALA A 125 14.59 6.91 -4.10
C ALA A 125 13.68 5.77 -3.63
N PHE A 126 13.62 5.52 -2.32
CA PHE A 126 12.75 4.50 -1.74
C PHE A 126 11.27 4.89 -1.80
N ASN A 127 10.96 6.18 -1.70
CA ASN A 127 9.61 6.67 -1.93
C ASN A 127 9.13 6.42 -3.36
N ILE A 128 9.99 6.59 -4.36
CA ILE A 128 9.63 6.23 -5.74
C ILE A 128 9.22 4.75 -5.80
N ILE A 129 10.02 3.85 -5.23
CA ILE A 129 9.72 2.42 -5.20
C ILE A 129 8.41 2.14 -4.47
N TYR A 130 8.23 2.72 -3.29
CA TYR A 130 7.04 2.54 -2.47
C TYR A 130 5.77 2.98 -3.20
N TYR A 131 5.72 4.21 -3.72
CA TYR A 131 4.51 4.75 -4.34
C TYR A 131 4.17 4.04 -5.66
N ASN A 132 5.16 3.62 -6.45
CA ASN A 132 4.91 2.80 -7.63
C ASN A 132 4.35 1.43 -7.24
N GLY A 133 4.95 0.76 -6.24
CA GLY A 133 4.46 -0.51 -5.73
C GLY A 133 3.04 -0.40 -5.15
N GLU A 134 2.77 0.67 -4.41
CA GLU A 134 1.46 0.99 -3.82
C GLU A 134 0.39 1.08 -4.91
N VAL A 135 0.60 1.93 -5.92
CA VAL A 135 -0.35 2.14 -7.02
C VAL A 135 -0.56 0.88 -7.84
N LEU A 136 0.51 0.14 -8.14
CA LEU A 136 0.41 -1.13 -8.89
C LEU A 136 -0.41 -2.17 -8.12
N LEU A 137 -0.17 -2.32 -6.82
CA LEU A 137 -0.93 -3.27 -6.01
C LEU A 137 -2.40 -2.84 -5.88
N TYR A 138 -2.73 -1.56 -5.69
CA TYR A 138 -4.13 -1.12 -5.57
C TYR A 138 -5.01 -1.46 -6.79
N LYS A 139 -4.42 -1.71 -7.96
CA LYS A 139 -5.16 -2.16 -9.15
C LYS A 139 -5.52 -3.64 -9.11
N GLU A 140 -4.85 -4.43 -8.27
CA GLU A 140 -5.13 -5.83 -8.09
C GLU A 140 -6.27 -6.04 -7.07
N PRO A 141 -7.18 -7.01 -7.27
CA PRO A 141 -8.30 -7.26 -6.36
C PRO A 141 -7.85 -7.52 -4.90
N LEU A 142 -6.72 -8.19 -4.73
CA LEU A 142 -6.10 -8.50 -3.42
C LEU A 142 -4.95 -7.55 -3.06
N GLY A 143 -4.79 -6.45 -3.80
CA GLY A 143 -3.70 -5.49 -3.66
C GLY A 143 -3.46 -4.99 -2.25
N LEU A 144 -4.55 -4.59 -1.57
CA LEU A 144 -4.49 -4.09 -0.20
C LEU A 144 -3.87 -5.11 0.76
N LEU A 145 -4.16 -6.38 0.53
CA LEU A 145 -3.69 -7.44 1.39
C LEU A 145 -2.22 -7.79 1.12
N PHE A 146 -1.79 -7.73 -0.14
CA PHE A 146 -0.37 -7.80 -0.49
C PHE A 146 0.44 -6.64 0.09
N LEU A 147 -0.14 -5.44 0.20
CA LEU A 147 0.51 -4.32 0.92
C LEU A 147 0.76 -4.65 2.39
N VAL A 148 -0.20 -5.28 3.06
CA VAL A 148 -0.04 -5.72 4.46
C VAL A 148 0.99 -6.83 4.58
N ILE A 149 0.97 -7.82 3.69
CA ILE A 149 1.98 -8.89 3.69
C ILE A 149 3.37 -8.32 3.43
N ALA A 150 3.52 -7.37 2.51
CA ALA A 150 4.79 -6.70 2.24
C ALA A 150 5.31 -5.98 3.49
N ALA A 151 4.44 -5.26 4.20
CA ALA A 151 4.78 -4.62 5.48
C ALA A 151 5.11 -5.65 6.56
N LEU A 152 4.37 -6.76 6.66
CA LEU A 152 4.69 -7.81 7.65
C LEU A 152 6.03 -8.46 7.33
N SER A 153 6.30 -8.72 6.06
CA SER A 153 7.53 -9.38 5.61
C SER A 153 8.75 -8.45 5.69
N SER A 154 8.55 -7.12 5.72
CA SER A 154 9.66 -6.16 5.84
C SER A 154 10.40 -6.32 7.17
N THR A 155 9.71 -6.81 8.21
CA THR A 155 10.30 -7.10 9.52
C THR A 155 11.45 -8.12 9.49
N PHE A 156 11.50 -9.01 8.48
CA PHE A 156 12.65 -9.90 8.29
C PHE A 156 13.91 -9.19 7.84
N LEU A 157 13.76 -8.05 7.18
CA LEU A 157 14.87 -7.26 6.66
C LEU A 157 15.38 -6.24 7.70
N ILE A 158 14.56 -5.87 8.69
CA ILE A 158 14.91 -4.93 9.77
C ILE A 158 16.22 -5.37 10.46
N ASN A 159 16.29 -6.60 11.01
CA ASN A 159 17.50 -7.04 11.73
C ASN A 159 18.77 -7.10 10.87
N PRO A 160 18.75 -7.65 9.63
CA PRO A 160 19.88 -7.54 8.72
C PRO A 160 20.28 -6.09 8.40
N LEU A 161 19.31 -5.20 8.20
CA LEU A 161 19.59 -3.79 7.91
C LEU A 161 20.17 -3.06 9.12
N ASN A 162 19.67 -3.29 10.34
CA ASN A 162 20.26 -2.72 11.57
C ASN A 162 21.75 -3.06 11.67
N LYS A 163 22.13 -4.31 11.34
CA LYS A 163 23.54 -4.73 11.29
C LYS A 163 24.37 -3.99 10.23
N ILE A 164 23.76 -3.66 9.09
CA ILE A 164 24.42 -2.92 8.01
C ILE A 164 24.58 -1.44 8.39
N PHE A 165 23.57 -0.85 9.03
CA PHE A 165 23.59 0.55 9.47
C PHE A 165 24.34 0.77 10.80
N GLY A 166 24.67 -0.30 11.53
CA GLY A 166 25.37 -0.22 12.81
C GLY A 166 24.45 0.18 13.98
N GLU A 167 23.15 0.07 13.80
CA GLU A 167 22.14 0.40 14.80
C GLU A 167 22.01 -0.72 15.85
N PRO A 168 21.64 -0.38 17.11
CA PRO A 168 21.49 -1.38 18.17
C PRO A 168 20.46 -2.44 17.77
N ILE A 169 20.87 -3.70 17.80
CA ILE A 169 20.00 -4.81 17.40
C ILE A 169 18.85 -4.92 18.39
N ASN A 170 17.63 -4.64 17.92
CA ASN A 170 16.40 -4.87 18.67
C ASN A 170 16.28 -6.34 19.10
N GLN A 171 15.49 -6.61 20.14
CA GLN A 171 15.32 -7.97 20.63
C GLN A 171 14.88 -8.91 19.49
N PRO A 172 15.54 -10.05 19.29
CA PRO A 172 15.21 -10.94 18.20
C PRO A 172 13.77 -11.46 18.38
N ILE A 173 12.91 -11.19 17.40
CA ILE A 173 11.54 -11.69 17.40
C ILE A 173 11.58 -13.23 17.30
N PRO A 174 10.91 -13.96 18.23
CA PRO A 174 10.83 -15.41 18.16
C PRO A 174 10.32 -15.91 16.80
N PRO A 175 10.98 -16.89 16.16
CA PRO A 175 10.57 -17.43 14.85
C PRO A 175 9.11 -17.88 14.79
N LEU A 176 8.60 -18.36 15.92
CA LEU A 176 7.23 -18.82 16.07
C LEU A 176 6.20 -17.72 15.78
N ILE A 177 6.50 -16.46 16.13
CA ILE A 177 5.63 -15.30 15.88
C ILE A 177 5.51 -15.04 14.38
N TYR A 178 6.61 -15.18 13.65
CA TYR A 178 6.60 -15.08 12.19
C TYR A 178 5.82 -16.21 11.55
N ILE A 179 6.04 -17.45 11.98
CA ILE A 179 5.33 -18.62 11.44
C ILE A 179 3.83 -18.43 11.61
N PHE A 180 3.35 -18.18 12.83
CA PHE A 180 1.92 -17.99 13.07
C PHE A 180 1.37 -16.72 12.44
N GLY A 181 2.14 -15.63 12.45
CA GLY A 181 1.70 -14.33 11.95
C GLY A 181 1.58 -14.33 10.43
N ILE A 182 2.56 -14.87 9.73
CA ILE A 182 2.58 -14.94 8.26
C ILE A 182 1.64 -16.01 7.76
N LEU A 183 1.67 -17.23 8.33
CA LEU A 183 0.72 -18.27 7.91
C LEU A 183 -0.71 -17.83 8.22
N GLY A 184 -0.95 -17.20 9.36
CA GLY A 184 -2.25 -16.62 9.70
C GLY A 184 -2.68 -15.52 8.73
N SER A 185 -1.75 -14.65 8.34
CA SER A 185 -2.01 -13.62 7.33
C SER A 185 -2.31 -14.23 5.96
N LEU A 186 -1.51 -15.21 5.51
CA LEU A 186 -1.69 -15.94 4.26
C LEU A 186 -3.03 -16.67 4.21
N LEU A 187 -3.43 -17.35 5.29
CA LEU A 187 -4.75 -17.98 5.38
C LEU A 187 -5.89 -16.97 5.27
N SER A 188 -5.70 -15.75 5.80
CA SER A 188 -6.68 -14.66 5.66
C SER A 188 -6.78 -14.09 4.25
N VAL A 189 -5.80 -14.40 3.39
CA VAL A 189 -5.71 -13.99 1.96
C VAL A 189 -6.33 -14.98 1.01
N ILE A 190 -6.28 -16.27 1.34
CA ILE A 190 -6.74 -17.30 0.41
C ILE A 190 -8.23 -17.15 0.17
N GLU A 191 -8.58 -16.86 -1.08
CA GLU A 191 -9.96 -16.71 -1.53
C GLU A 191 -10.27 -17.71 -2.64
N PHE A 192 -11.21 -18.60 -2.36
CA PHE A 192 -11.79 -19.51 -3.34
C PHE A 192 -12.93 -18.83 -4.09
N THR A 193 -12.95 -19.00 -5.41
CA THR A 193 -14.08 -18.60 -6.25
C THR A 193 -15.15 -19.69 -6.21
N PRO A 194 -16.38 -19.40 -5.79
CA PRO A 194 -17.45 -20.38 -5.84
C PRO A 194 -17.78 -20.73 -7.30
N LYS A 195 -17.90 -22.02 -7.61
CA LYS A 195 -18.29 -22.48 -8.96
C LYS A 195 -19.64 -21.84 -9.33
N PRO A 196 -19.82 -21.37 -10.57
CA PRO A 196 -21.15 -20.98 -11.03
C PRO A 196 -22.05 -22.21 -10.91
N LEU A 197 -23.18 -22.06 -10.21
CA LEU A 197 -24.22 -23.09 -10.22
C LEU A 197 -24.73 -23.11 -11.66
N ILE A 198 -24.36 -24.15 -12.40
CA ILE A 198 -24.91 -24.41 -13.73
C ILE A 198 -26.37 -24.78 -13.47
N THR A 199 -27.26 -23.80 -13.51
CA THR A 199 -28.69 -24.04 -13.52
C THR A 199 -29.01 -24.72 -14.83
N SER A 200 -29.18 -26.05 -14.78
CA SER A 200 -29.50 -26.92 -15.91
C SER A 200 -30.94 -26.74 -16.41
N LYS A 201 -31.44 -25.50 -16.51
CA LYS A 201 -32.84 -25.20 -16.88
C LYS A 201 -33.04 -24.71 -18.32
N ASP A 202 -32.01 -24.48 -19.12
CA ASP A 202 -32.16 -23.99 -20.50
C ASP A 202 -32.13 -25.08 -21.59
N GLN A 203 -32.45 -26.33 -21.25
CA GLN A 203 -32.69 -27.36 -22.29
C GLN A 203 -34.17 -27.70 -22.49
N THR A 204 -35.11 -26.97 -21.88
CA THR A 204 -36.55 -27.29 -22.02
C THR A 204 -37.47 -26.07 -22.19
N GLU A 205 -37.08 -25.05 -22.97
CA GLU A 205 -38.03 -24.11 -23.59
C GLU A 205 -37.54 -23.85 -25.03
N SER A 206 -37.87 -24.72 -25.98
CA SER A 206 -39.03 -24.61 -26.87
C SER A 206 -39.08 -23.26 -27.59
N ASN A 207 -38.46 -23.12 -28.77
CA ASN A 207 -39.08 -23.35 -30.09
C ASN A 207 -40.34 -22.54 -30.46
N ASP A 208 -40.79 -21.58 -29.66
CA ASP A 208 -41.89 -20.68 -30.07
C ASP A 208 -41.66 -19.26 -29.58
N LYS A 209 -41.23 -18.37 -30.49
CA LYS A 209 -41.61 -16.95 -30.57
C LYS A 209 -40.90 -16.26 -31.74
N ASP A 210 -41.47 -16.47 -32.92
CA ASP A 210 -41.53 -15.43 -33.93
C ASP A 210 -42.48 -14.31 -33.45
N THR A 211 -42.20 -13.08 -33.92
CA THR A 211 -43.05 -11.86 -33.85
C THR A 211 -43.21 -11.16 -32.50
N LEU A 212 -42.44 -10.09 -32.25
CA LEU A 212 -42.89 -8.69 -32.44
C LEU A 212 -41.83 -7.71 -31.93
N LEU A 213 -41.45 -6.79 -32.83
CA LEU A 213 -40.71 -5.56 -32.55
C LEU A 213 -41.47 -4.68 -31.54
N ASP A 214 -40.75 -4.08 -30.59
CA ASP A 214 -40.84 -2.63 -30.46
C ASP A 214 -39.58 -1.97 -29.86
N LYS A 215 -39.37 -0.74 -30.31
CA LYS A 215 -38.19 0.11 -30.11
C LYS A 215 -38.16 0.79 -28.75
N ASN A 216 -36.96 0.90 -28.19
CA ASN A 216 -36.35 2.02 -27.45
C ASN A 216 -35.70 1.57 -26.14
N ASP A 217 -34.39 1.34 -26.17
CA ASP A 217 -33.45 1.78 -25.13
C ASP A 217 -32.00 1.52 -25.59
N SER A 218 -31.60 2.22 -26.65
CA SER A 218 -30.23 2.20 -27.15
C SER A 218 -29.39 3.21 -26.39
N PHE A 219 -28.80 2.84 -25.25
CA PHE A 219 -27.53 3.45 -24.80
C PHE A 219 -26.71 2.66 -23.76
N ILE A 220 -27.17 1.50 -23.28
CA ILE A 220 -26.41 0.68 -22.28
C ILE A 220 -25.98 -0.70 -22.82
N GLU A 221 -26.43 -1.11 -24.01
CA GLU A 221 -26.22 -2.48 -24.52
C GLU A 221 -24.90 -2.72 -25.29
N GLN A 222 -24.07 -1.70 -25.54
CA GLN A 222 -22.84 -1.92 -26.34
C GLN A 222 -21.70 -2.59 -25.56
N GLU A 223 -21.58 -2.39 -24.24
CA GLU A 223 -20.47 -2.97 -23.46
C GLU A 223 -20.73 -4.42 -23.01
N TYR A 224 -22.00 -4.86 -22.98
CA TYR A 224 -22.37 -6.24 -22.63
C TYR A 224 -22.45 -7.19 -23.85
N SER A 225 -22.41 -6.65 -25.08
CA SER A 225 -22.56 -7.42 -26.32
C SER A 225 -21.25 -8.08 -26.77
N GLU A 226 -20.09 -7.47 -26.51
CA GLU A 226 -18.79 -8.04 -26.89
C GLU A 226 -18.43 -9.28 -26.05
N ASP A 227 -18.64 -9.25 -24.73
CA ASP A 227 -18.34 -10.40 -23.86
C ASP A 227 -19.28 -11.60 -24.12
N LYS A 228 -20.54 -11.35 -24.50
CA LYS A 228 -21.47 -12.42 -24.85
C LYS A 228 -21.10 -13.11 -26.16
N LYS A 229 -20.66 -12.36 -27.18
CA LYS A 229 -20.21 -12.92 -28.47
C LYS A 229 -18.95 -13.77 -28.31
N VAL A 230 -17.99 -13.35 -27.47
CA VAL A 230 -16.76 -14.12 -27.20
C VAL A 230 -17.08 -15.43 -26.47
N ILE A 231 -18.09 -15.46 -25.60
CA ILE A 231 -18.52 -16.68 -24.90
C ILE A 231 -19.28 -17.61 -25.85
N GLU A 232 -20.21 -17.09 -26.67
CA GLU A 232 -20.98 -17.90 -27.62
C GLU A 232 -20.12 -18.54 -28.71
N GLU A 233 -19.13 -17.81 -29.25
CA GLU A 233 -18.20 -18.32 -30.25
C GLU A 233 -17.30 -19.44 -29.68
N LYS A 234 -16.95 -19.35 -28.39
CA LYS A 234 -16.15 -20.36 -27.69
C LYS A 234 -16.94 -21.64 -27.41
N SER A 235 -18.26 -21.56 -27.21
CA SER A 235 -19.14 -22.72 -27.06
C SER A 235 -19.48 -23.41 -28.38
N ARG A 236 -19.54 -22.69 -29.51
CA ARG A 236 -19.72 -23.32 -30.83
C ARG A 236 -18.50 -24.12 -31.29
N LEU A 237 -17.30 -23.69 -30.91
CA LEU A 237 -16.05 -24.42 -31.18
C LEU A 237 -15.89 -25.74 -30.38
N ILE A 238 -16.77 -26.02 -29.42
CA ILE A 238 -16.70 -27.23 -28.58
C ILE A 238 -17.63 -28.35 -29.09
N ASN A 239 -18.69 -28.02 -29.84
CA ASN A 239 -19.73 -28.99 -30.20
C ASN A 239 -19.66 -29.55 -31.63
N ASP A 240 -18.83 -28.99 -32.52
CA ASP A 240 -18.62 -29.54 -33.87
C ASP A 240 -17.25 -30.22 -33.99
N SER A 241 -17.15 -31.45 -33.51
CA SER A 241 -16.17 -32.40 -34.05
C SER A 241 -16.77 -33.80 -34.11
N PRO A 242 -16.96 -34.36 -35.32
CA PRO A 242 -17.37 -35.74 -35.47
C PRO A 242 -16.26 -36.66 -34.94
N ALA A 243 -16.70 -37.77 -34.37
CA ALA A 243 -15.85 -38.82 -33.84
C ALA A 243 -14.87 -39.32 -34.91
N ASP A 244 -13.60 -38.96 -34.78
CA ASP A 244 -12.50 -39.61 -35.49
C ASP A 244 -11.40 -39.96 -34.47
N GLN A 245 -11.20 -41.26 -34.33
CA GLN A 245 -10.18 -41.89 -33.49
C GLN A 245 -8.83 -41.79 -34.21
N ASP A 246 -7.96 -40.88 -33.76
CA ASP A 246 -6.52 -41.13 -33.45
C ASP A 246 -5.64 -39.85 -33.48
N SER A 247 -5.27 -39.41 -32.27
CA SER A 247 -4.05 -38.67 -31.84
C SER A 247 -3.48 -37.50 -32.69
N PRO A 248 -4.05 -36.29 -32.55
CA PRO A 248 -3.24 -35.07 -32.36
C PRO A 248 -3.67 -34.22 -31.14
N GLN A 249 -4.59 -34.71 -30.31
CA GLN A 249 -5.17 -33.97 -29.17
C GLN A 249 -4.14 -33.67 -28.06
N GLN A 250 -3.27 -34.64 -27.71
CA GLN A 250 -2.32 -34.52 -26.59
C GLN A 250 -1.28 -33.38 -26.75
N LYS A 251 -0.85 -33.06 -27.99
CA LYS A 251 0.09 -31.95 -28.23
C LYS A 251 -0.59 -30.58 -28.10
N LYS A 252 -1.89 -30.48 -28.41
CA LYS A 252 -2.66 -29.25 -28.17
C LYS A 252 -2.86 -29.03 -26.67
N ASP A 253 -3.04 -30.09 -25.89
CA ASP A 253 -3.21 -30.01 -24.43
C ASP A 253 -1.94 -29.54 -23.73
N ALA A 254 -0.76 -30.02 -24.13
CA ALA A 254 0.50 -29.58 -23.53
C ALA A 254 0.80 -28.10 -23.83
N LYS A 255 0.59 -27.66 -25.08
CA LYS A 255 0.79 -26.24 -25.47
C LYS A 255 -0.21 -25.32 -24.79
N TYR A 256 -1.45 -25.77 -24.62
CA TYR A 256 -2.49 -25.07 -23.87
C TYR A 256 -2.14 -24.95 -22.39
N TRP A 257 -1.71 -26.05 -21.75
CA TRP A 257 -1.25 -26.06 -20.37
C TRP A 257 -0.03 -25.16 -20.16
N LEU A 258 0.98 -25.24 -21.03
CA LEU A 258 2.15 -24.36 -20.99
C LEU A 258 1.77 -22.88 -21.12
N LYS A 259 0.84 -22.55 -22.02
CA LYS A 259 0.32 -21.17 -22.16
C LYS A 259 -0.44 -20.72 -20.90
N THR A 260 -1.22 -21.61 -20.30
CA THR A 260 -2.01 -21.31 -19.11
C THR A 260 -1.12 -21.12 -17.89
N VAL A 261 -0.19 -22.04 -17.65
CA VAL A 261 0.82 -21.95 -16.58
C VAL A 261 1.72 -20.75 -16.79
N GLY A 262 2.16 -20.49 -18.02
CA GLY A 262 2.95 -19.30 -18.36
C GLY A 262 2.21 -17.99 -18.05
N ASN A 263 0.92 -17.91 -18.40
CA ASN A 263 0.09 -16.74 -18.08
C ASN A 263 -0.13 -16.57 -16.57
N VAL A 264 -0.36 -17.65 -15.83
CA VAL A 264 -0.50 -17.61 -14.36
C VAL A 264 0.82 -17.20 -13.71
N PHE A 265 1.94 -17.72 -14.18
CA PHE A 265 3.26 -17.38 -13.70
C PHE A 265 3.58 -15.90 -13.94
N LEU A 266 3.35 -15.38 -15.15
CA LEU A 266 3.55 -13.96 -15.47
C LEU A 266 2.65 -13.04 -14.63
N ARG A 267 1.38 -13.41 -14.41
CA ARG A 267 0.50 -12.67 -13.51
C ARG A 267 1.01 -12.68 -12.07
N SER A 268 1.47 -13.83 -11.59
CA SER A 268 2.04 -13.96 -10.24
C SER A 268 3.28 -13.08 -10.08
N LEU A 269 4.16 -13.07 -11.10
CA LEU A 269 5.37 -12.24 -11.10
C LEU A 269 5.05 -10.74 -11.09
N ARG A 270 4.00 -10.32 -11.82
CA ARG A 270 3.51 -8.94 -11.85
C ARG A 270 3.07 -8.43 -10.47
N ILE A 271 2.60 -9.31 -9.59
CA ILE A 271 2.19 -8.99 -8.22
C ILE A 271 3.38 -9.14 -7.25
N LEU A 272 4.15 -10.22 -7.41
CA LEU A 272 5.26 -10.55 -6.53
C LEU A 272 6.36 -9.49 -6.56
N ILE A 273 6.71 -8.97 -7.74
CA ILE A 273 7.77 -7.96 -7.86
C ILE A 273 7.41 -6.68 -7.08
N PRO A 274 6.27 -6.00 -7.32
CA PRO A 274 5.86 -4.86 -6.50
C PRO A 274 5.79 -5.16 -5.01
N MET A 275 5.31 -6.35 -4.63
CA MET A 275 5.23 -6.75 -3.22
C MET A 275 6.63 -6.86 -2.58
N LEU A 276 7.61 -7.49 -3.26
CA LEU A 276 8.98 -7.59 -2.76
C LEU A 276 9.69 -6.23 -2.71
N LEU A 277 9.43 -5.37 -3.69
CA LEU A 277 9.95 -4.01 -3.71
C LEU A 277 9.38 -3.16 -2.57
N LEU A 278 8.08 -3.32 -2.27
CA LEU A 278 7.44 -2.68 -1.13
C LEU A 278 7.95 -3.22 0.21
N MET A 279 8.19 -4.53 0.30
CA MET A 279 8.81 -5.14 1.47
C MET A 279 10.17 -4.51 1.76
N LEU A 280 11.01 -4.37 0.73
CA LEU A 280 12.31 -3.72 0.83
C LEU A 280 12.19 -2.23 1.17
N ALA A 281 11.32 -1.49 0.47
CA ALA A 281 11.13 -0.06 0.71
C ALA A 281 10.64 0.23 2.13
N ASN A 282 9.68 -0.55 2.65
CA ASN A 282 9.22 -0.43 4.02
C ASN A 282 10.34 -0.68 5.04
N ALA A 283 11.15 -1.73 4.83
CA ALA A 283 12.25 -2.03 5.74
C ALA A 283 13.28 -0.90 5.75
N ILE A 284 13.68 -0.43 4.57
CA ILE A 284 14.66 0.66 4.46
C ILE A 284 14.10 1.97 5.02
N TRP A 285 12.83 2.29 4.80
CA TRP A 285 12.20 3.48 5.34
C TRP A 285 12.24 3.51 6.87
N MET A 286 11.90 2.39 7.53
CA MET A 286 11.98 2.27 8.98
C MET A 286 13.41 2.48 9.49
N GLU A 287 14.37 1.79 8.89
CA GLU A 287 15.78 1.84 9.30
C GLU A 287 16.41 3.20 9.04
N THR A 288 16.13 3.82 7.89
CA THR A 288 16.63 5.18 7.60
C THR A 288 16.01 6.21 8.51
N SER A 289 14.75 6.04 8.95
CA SER A 289 14.14 6.94 9.92
C SER A 289 14.86 6.90 11.28
N LEU A 290 15.25 5.71 11.74
CA LEU A 290 16.04 5.54 12.96
C LEU A 290 17.46 6.08 12.79
N PHE A 291 18.15 5.66 11.72
CA PHE A 291 19.50 6.09 11.41
C PHE A 291 19.62 7.62 11.33
N TYR A 292 18.65 8.30 10.71
CA TYR A 292 18.66 9.76 10.64
C TYR A 292 18.29 10.45 11.95
N ASN A 293 17.47 9.82 12.79
CA ASN A 293 17.20 10.30 14.13
C ASN A 293 18.46 10.23 15.01
N ASP A 294 19.16 9.10 14.97
CA ASP A 294 20.29 8.82 15.86
C ASP A 294 21.57 9.53 15.40
N GLN A 295 21.88 9.47 14.10
CA GLN A 295 23.11 10.04 13.53
C GLN A 295 22.98 11.52 13.15
N PHE A 296 21.82 11.94 12.64
CA PHE A 296 21.62 13.29 12.11
C PHE A 296 20.66 14.13 12.92
N ARG A 297 20.20 13.62 14.07
CA ARG A 297 19.32 14.35 14.99
C ARG A 297 18.04 14.84 14.30
N VAL A 298 17.61 14.15 13.24
CA VAL A 298 16.37 14.44 12.52
C VAL A 298 15.25 13.63 13.16
N ASN A 299 14.48 14.25 14.03
CA ASN A 299 13.39 13.56 14.72
C ASN A 299 12.27 13.19 13.74
N ALA A 300 11.27 12.46 14.22
CA ALA A 300 10.16 12.01 13.38
C ALA A 300 9.40 13.15 12.67
N PHE A 301 9.25 14.33 13.28
CA PHE A 301 8.59 15.46 12.62
C PHE A 301 9.40 15.98 11.44
N GLY A 302 10.72 16.12 11.64
CA GLY A 302 11.66 16.48 10.58
C GLY A 302 11.68 15.44 9.47
N TYR A 303 11.83 14.16 9.82
CA TYR A 303 11.91 13.06 8.85
C TYR A 303 10.64 12.97 8.00
N ASN A 304 9.45 12.99 8.61
CA ASN A 304 8.19 12.99 7.87
C ASN A 304 8.02 14.16 6.93
N SER A 305 8.49 15.34 7.34
CA SER A 305 8.42 16.52 6.50
C SER A 305 9.28 16.31 5.25
N ILE A 306 10.50 15.80 5.41
CA ILE A 306 11.38 15.44 4.29
C ILE A 306 10.70 14.38 3.41
N ASP A 307 10.21 13.31 4.04
CA ASP A 307 9.62 12.16 3.37
C ASP A 307 8.39 12.52 2.51
N GLN A 308 7.46 13.27 3.10
CA GLN A 308 6.12 13.47 2.55
C GLN A 308 5.96 14.80 1.82
N VAL A 309 6.58 15.89 2.31
CA VAL A 309 6.49 17.20 1.64
C VAL A 309 7.35 17.24 0.39
N LEU A 310 8.51 16.57 0.41
CA LEU A 310 9.41 16.56 -0.75
C LEU A 310 9.10 15.47 -1.76
N LEU A 311 8.11 14.62 -1.48
CA LEU A 311 7.66 13.56 -2.38
C LEU A 311 7.49 14.01 -3.86
N PRO A 312 6.89 15.17 -4.18
CA PRO A 312 6.79 15.64 -5.56
C PRO A 312 8.14 15.90 -6.23
N PHE A 313 9.14 16.33 -5.46
CA PHE A 313 10.50 16.57 -5.95
C PHE A 313 11.26 15.28 -6.26
N TYR A 314 10.77 14.12 -5.80
CA TYR A 314 11.32 12.81 -6.18
C TYR A 314 10.52 12.16 -7.30
N LEU A 315 9.20 12.11 -7.15
CA LEU A 315 8.32 11.43 -8.11
C LEU A 315 8.21 12.16 -9.45
N PHE A 316 8.23 13.50 -9.49
CA PHE A 316 8.08 14.21 -10.75
C PHE A 316 9.32 14.11 -11.64
N PRO A 317 10.56 14.29 -11.13
CA PRO A 317 11.75 14.01 -11.93
C PRO A 317 11.81 12.55 -12.40
N PHE A 318 11.44 11.60 -11.56
CA PHE A 318 11.35 10.20 -11.97
C PHE A 318 10.38 9.99 -13.14
N MET A 319 9.16 10.51 -13.03
CA MET A 319 8.16 10.43 -14.11
C MET A 319 8.64 11.12 -15.39
N LEU A 320 9.33 12.25 -15.28
CA LEU A 320 9.92 12.94 -16.43
C LEU A 320 11.00 12.06 -17.10
N ILE A 321 11.89 11.44 -16.31
CA ILE A 321 12.91 10.52 -16.84
C ILE A 321 12.23 9.33 -17.56
N VAL A 322 11.17 8.76 -16.98
CA VAL A 322 10.38 7.68 -17.60
C VAL A 322 9.76 8.15 -18.93
N ASP A 323 9.23 9.37 -18.99
CA ASP A 323 8.67 9.95 -20.22
C ASP A 323 9.73 10.16 -21.32
N PHE A 324 10.95 10.55 -20.95
CA PHE A 324 12.04 10.84 -21.89
C PHE A 324 12.73 9.59 -22.44
N ILE A 325 12.70 8.46 -21.72
CA ILE A 325 13.40 7.24 -22.08
C ILE A 325 12.38 6.20 -22.60
N PRO A 326 12.25 5.99 -23.93
CA PRO A 326 11.17 5.15 -24.48
C PRO A 326 11.10 3.70 -23.94
N PRO A 327 12.23 3.01 -23.68
CA PRO A 327 12.20 1.70 -23.01
C PRO A 327 11.55 1.76 -21.61
N LEU A 328 11.85 2.80 -20.82
CA LEU A 328 11.25 2.96 -19.49
C LEU A 328 9.78 3.32 -19.60
N LYS A 329 9.40 4.16 -20.56
CA LYS A 329 8.01 4.51 -20.83
C LYS A 329 7.14 3.28 -21.07
N LYS A 330 7.63 2.34 -21.90
CA LYS A 330 6.94 1.07 -22.18
C LYS A 330 6.91 0.10 -20.99
N LEU A 331 7.88 0.20 -20.08
CA LEU A 331 7.98 -0.68 -18.91
C LEU A 331 7.07 -0.21 -17.76
N PHE A 332 7.03 1.09 -17.50
CA PHE A 332 6.37 1.67 -16.33
C PHE A 332 4.96 2.18 -16.60
N LEU A 333 4.65 2.63 -17.82
CA LEU A 333 3.36 3.21 -18.16
C LEU A 333 2.48 2.23 -18.92
N THR A 334 1.17 2.34 -18.72
CA THR A 334 0.18 1.68 -19.58
C THR A 334 0.19 2.32 -20.97
N GLU A 335 -0.38 1.63 -21.97
CA GLU A 335 -0.45 2.18 -23.33
C GLU A 335 -1.17 3.53 -23.40
N ASP A 336 -2.18 3.75 -22.56
CA ASP A 336 -2.91 5.01 -22.48
C ASP A 336 -2.09 6.10 -21.77
N ASP A 337 -1.48 5.79 -20.63
CA ASP A 337 -0.61 6.72 -19.90
C ASP A 337 0.63 7.11 -20.72
N ALA A 338 1.07 6.24 -21.63
CA ALA A 338 2.20 6.46 -22.50
C ALA A 338 1.90 7.43 -23.66
N LYS A 339 0.64 7.72 -23.98
CA LYS A 339 0.26 8.68 -25.02
C LYS A 339 0.34 10.12 -24.54
N GLU A 340 0.20 10.32 -23.23
CA GLU A 340 0.20 11.64 -22.62
C GLU A 340 1.62 12.10 -22.24
N ASN A 341 1.82 13.41 -22.21
CA ASN A 341 3.00 14.01 -21.59
C ASN A 341 2.72 14.39 -20.13
N MET A 342 3.77 14.67 -19.35
CA MET A 342 3.63 15.00 -17.92
C MET A 342 2.68 16.17 -17.63
N LEU A 343 2.67 17.22 -18.45
CA LEU A 343 1.77 18.35 -18.25
C LEU A 343 0.29 17.97 -18.50
N GLN A 344 0.04 17.16 -19.53
CA GLN A 344 -1.27 16.60 -19.82
C GLN A 344 -1.72 15.70 -18.68
N ALA A 345 -0.85 14.83 -18.17
CA ALA A 345 -1.16 13.95 -17.05
C ALA A 345 -1.52 14.71 -15.77
N VAL A 346 -0.80 15.79 -15.45
CA VAL A 346 -1.13 16.66 -14.30
C VAL A 346 -2.49 17.34 -14.50
N LYS A 347 -2.78 17.85 -15.70
CA LYS A 347 -4.08 18.46 -16.02
C LYS A 347 -5.22 17.42 -15.99
N GLY A 348 -4.96 16.21 -16.50
CA GLY A 348 -5.87 15.08 -16.49
C GLY A 348 -6.21 14.65 -15.07
N THR A 349 -5.18 14.50 -14.23
CA THR A 349 -5.32 14.26 -12.79
C THR A 349 -6.23 15.30 -12.13
N TRP A 350 -6.01 16.59 -12.38
CA TRP A 350 -6.85 17.65 -11.80
C TRP A 350 -8.31 17.52 -12.26
N LYS A 351 -8.54 17.22 -13.54
CA LYS A 351 -9.89 17.01 -14.10
C LYS A 351 -10.59 15.80 -13.45
N GLU A 352 -9.89 14.69 -13.27
CA GLU A 352 -10.41 13.46 -12.65
C GLU A 352 -10.68 13.63 -11.14
N THR A 353 -9.91 14.49 -10.47
CA THR A 353 -10.15 14.84 -9.06
C THR A 353 -11.28 15.85 -8.85
N LYS A 354 -11.93 16.39 -9.89
CA LYS A 354 -12.92 17.46 -9.68
C LYS A 354 -14.10 16.96 -8.83
N TYR A 355 -14.58 17.81 -7.91
CA TYR A 355 -15.69 17.55 -6.98
C TYR A 355 -15.42 16.40 -6.00
N THR A 356 -16.03 15.23 -6.22
CA THR A 356 -16.03 14.11 -5.29
C THR A 356 -14.68 13.40 -5.22
N GLY A 357 -13.91 13.41 -6.32
CA GLY A 357 -12.57 12.80 -6.37
C GLY A 357 -11.56 13.48 -5.48
N LEU A 358 -11.63 14.80 -5.34
CA LEU A 358 -10.74 15.55 -4.46
C LEU A 358 -11.02 15.21 -3.00
N ILE A 359 -12.30 15.11 -2.63
CA ILE A 359 -12.70 14.77 -1.26
C ILE A 359 -12.28 13.33 -0.93
N THR A 360 -12.50 12.36 -1.82
CA THR A 360 -12.09 10.97 -1.59
C THR A 360 -10.57 10.84 -1.49
N LEU A 361 -9.83 11.52 -2.37
CA LEU A 361 -8.37 11.57 -2.35
C LEU A 361 -7.84 12.26 -1.09
N PHE A 362 -8.46 13.37 -0.68
CA PHE A 362 -8.13 14.09 0.55
C PHE A 362 -8.37 13.19 1.77
N MET A 363 -9.54 12.58 1.89
CA MET A 363 -9.86 11.71 3.02
C MET A 363 -8.96 10.47 3.06
N TYR A 364 -8.65 9.88 1.90
CA TYR A 364 -7.69 8.79 1.81
C TYR A 364 -6.35 9.20 2.43
N ARG A 365 -5.71 10.24 1.88
CA ARG A 365 -4.38 10.65 2.33
C ARG A 365 -4.39 11.22 3.74
N PHE A 366 -5.44 11.92 4.15
CA PHE A 366 -5.57 12.42 5.52
C PHE A 366 -5.54 11.29 6.55
N LEU A 367 -6.30 10.22 6.33
CA LEU A 367 -6.37 9.08 7.25
C LEU A 367 -5.06 8.27 7.29
N ILE A 368 -4.42 8.07 6.14
CA ILE A 368 -3.10 7.39 6.07
C ILE A 368 -2.01 8.22 6.72
N ASN A 369 -2.01 9.54 6.51
CA ASN A 369 -1.06 10.47 7.13
C ASN A 369 -1.30 10.57 8.65
N ALA A 370 -2.55 10.60 9.10
CA ALA A 370 -2.88 10.55 10.52
C ALA A 370 -2.38 9.25 11.17
N ARG A 371 -2.54 8.10 10.51
CA ARG A 371 -1.94 6.83 10.94
C ARG A 371 -0.42 6.95 11.04
N ALA A 372 0.23 7.52 10.02
CA ALA A 372 1.68 7.71 10.02
C ALA A 372 2.11 8.54 11.25
N ILE A 373 1.49 9.69 11.52
CA ILE A 373 1.77 10.51 12.72
C ILE A 373 1.68 9.68 14.01
N ILE A 374 0.65 8.85 14.16
CA ILE A 374 0.51 7.97 15.33
C ILE A 374 1.64 6.94 15.38
N TYR A 375 1.99 6.32 14.24
CA TYR A 375 3.12 5.39 14.17
C TYR A 375 4.41 6.04 14.64
N PHE A 376 4.66 7.28 14.25
CA PHE A 376 5.84 8.01 14.68
C PHE A 376 5.83 8.33 16.17
N TYR A 377 4.69 8.71 16.72
CA TYR A 377 4.56 8.85 18.16
C TYR A 377 4.89 7.54 18.89
N LEU A 378 4.36 6.41 18.39
CA LEU A 378 4.65 5.10 18.97
C LEU A 378 6.10 4.67 18.75
N ALA A 379 6.72 5.03 17.63
CA ALA A 379 8.12 4.75 17.31
C ALA A 379 9.10 5.48 18.24
N ILE A 380 8.73 6.67 18.69
CA ILE A 380 9.53 7.48 19.61
C ILE A 380 9.49 6.91 21.03
N GLU A 381 8.28 6.56 21.48
CA GLU A 381 8.02 6.21 22.88
C GLU A 381 8.29 4.72 23.19
N TYR A 382 8.28 3.86 22.18
CA TYR A 382 8.32 2.40 22.33
C TYR A 382 9.28 1.75 21.32
N ASP A 383 9.60 0.47 21.52
CA ASP A 383 10.41 -0.32 20.59
C ASP A 383 9.75 -0.38 19.21
N LEU A 384 10.40 0.24 18.22
CA LEU A 384 9.87 0.39 16.88
C LEU A 384 9.54 -0.96 16.21
N THR A 385 10.41 -1.96 16.39
CA THR A 385 10.27 -3.26 15.74
C THR A 385 9.07 -4.00 16.29
N LEU A 386 8.92 -4.01 17.62
CA LEU A 386 7.79 -4.65 18.29
C LEU A 386 6.47 -3.96 17.96
N VAL A 387 6.43 -2.63 18.06
CA VAL A 387 5.26 -1.81 17.73
C VAL A 387 4.83 -2.03 16.29
N TYR A 388 5.77 -1.99 15.35
CA TYR A 388 5.46 -2.15 13.93
C TYR A 388 4.91 -3.54 13.62
N LEU A 389 5.47 -4.58 14.24
CA LEU A 389 4.95 -5.94 14.13
C LEU A 389 3.52 -6.05 14.69
N GLU A 390 3.27 -5.54 15.89
CA GLU A 390 1.96 -5.56 16.53
C GLU A 390 0.91 -4.83 15.69
N LEU A 391 1.23 -3.61 15.25
CA LEU A 391 0.37 -2.80 14.38
C LEU A 391 0.04 -3.53 13.09
N THR A 392 1.03 -4.19 12.47
CA THR A 392 0.82 -4.91 11.21
C THR A 392 -0.04 -6.15 11.39
N LEU A 393 0.15 -6.91 12.47
CA LEU A 393 -0.69 -8.05 12.83
C LEU A 393 -2.15 -7.61 13.09
N ILE A 394 -2.35 -6.54 13.86
CA ILE A 394 -3.69 -5.96 14.09
C ILE A 394 -4.31 -5.52 12.75
N ARG A 395 -3.53 -4.93 11.84
CA ARG A 395 -3.99 -4.50 10.51
C ARG A 395 -4.51 -5.66 9.68
N VAL A 396 -3.86 -6.83 9.71
CA VAL A 396 -4.32 -8.03 8.98
C VAL A 396 -5.75 -8.38 9.38
N VAL A 397 -6.02 -8.44 10.69
CA VAL A 397 -7.34 -8.78 11.23
C VAL A 397 -8.38 -7.72 10.84
N LEU A 398 -8.06 -6.44 11.06
CA LEU A 398 -9.00 -5.37 10.78
C LEU A 398 -9.25 -5.17 9.29
N ASN A 399 -8.29 -5.45 8.41
CA ASN A 399 -8.46 -5.28 6.97
C ASN A 399 -9.48 -6.25 6.38
N TRP A 400 -9.43 -7.53 6.73
CA TRP A 400 -10.42 -8.47 6.20
C TRP A 400 -11.81 -8.25 6.83
N LEU A 401 -11.88 -7.87 8.12
CA LEU A 401 -13.13 -7.46 8.75
C LEU A 401 -13.71 -6.21 8.07
N GLY A 402 -12.87 -5.21 7.79
CA GLY A 402 -13.22 -4.02 7.04
C GLY A 402 -13.76 -4.37 5.65
N ALA A 403 -13.12 -5.30 4.94
CA ALA A 403 -13.60 -5.77 3.64
C ALA A 403 -15.00 -6.42 3.72
N VAL A 404 -15.27 -7.24 4.74
CA VAL A 404 -16.62 -7.80 4.97
C VAL A 404 -17.63 -6.69 5.21
N ILE A 405 -17.32 -5.75 6.10
CA ILE A 405 -18.21 -4.63 6.45
C ILE A 405 -18.51 -3.74 5.23
N LEU A 406 -17.49 -3.38 4.45
CA LEU A 406 -17.66 -2.57 3.24
C LEU A 406 -18.54 -3.26 2.19
N ASN A 407 -18.31 -4.55 1.94
CA ASN A 407 -19.09 -5.35 0.99
C ASN A 407 -20.53 -5.59 1.46
N LEU A 408 -20.76 -5.55 2.77
CA LEU A 408 -22.09 -5.70 3.39
C LEU A 408 -22.88 -4.39 3.34
N ILE A 409 -22.29 -3.29 3.84
CA ILE A 409 -23.01 -2.05 4.12
C ILE A 409 -22.98 -1.08 2.93
N VAL A 410 -21.82 -0.93 2.28
CA VAL A 410 -21.61 0.11 1.25
C VAL A 410 -20.84 -0.42 0.01
N PRO A 411 -21.30 -1.51 -0.65
CA PRO A 411 -20.59 -2.07 -1.80
C PRO A 411 -20.46 -1.06 -2.96
N LYS A 412 -21.44 -0.17 -3.13
CA LYS A 412 -21.40 0.92 -4.13
C LYS A 412 -20.33 1.98 -3.83
N PHE A 413 -19.82 2.05 -2.60
CA PHE A 413 -18.81 3.05 -2.24
C PHE A 413 -17.45 2.72 -2.87
N ILE A 414 -17.04 1.45 -2.85
CA ILE A 414 -15.78 0.98 -3.45
C ILE A 414 -15.95 0.40 -4.86
N ASP A 415 -17.17 0.49 -5.41
CA ASP A 415 -17.55 -0.17 -6.67
C ASP A 415 -17.22 -1.68 -6.66
N ALA A 416 -17.62 -2.36 -5.58
CA ALA A 416 -17.35 -3.78 -5.41
C ALA A 416 -18.17 -4.61 -6.41
N THR A 417 -17.48 -5.44 -7.19
CA THR A 417 -18.12 -6.32 -8.17
C THR A 417 -18.96 -7.41 -7.47
N ALA A 418 -19.99 -7.92 -8.17
CA ALA A 418 -20.79 -9.03 -7.64
C ALA A 418 -19.94 -10.28 -7.35
N GLU A 419 -18.90 -10.52 -8.14
CA GLU A 419 -17.95 -11.61 -7.93
C GLU A 419 -17.13 -11.42 -6.64
N GLU A 420 -16.57 -10.23 -6.41
CA GLU A 420 -15.83 -9.92 -5.17
C GLU A 420 -16.72 -10.08 -3.93
N ARG A 421 -17.98 -9.62 -4.00
CA ARG A 421 -18.94 -9.81 -2.91
C ARG A 421 -19.20 -11.30 -2.67
N ARG A 422 -19.42 -12.07 -3.73
CA ARG A 422 -19.65 -13.52 -3.63
C ARG A 422 -18.44 -14.25 -3.05
N LYS A 423 -17.21 -13.86 -3.41
CA LYS A 423 -15.96 -14.38 -2.82
C LYS A 423 -15.83 -14.00 -1.35
N THR A 424 -16.11 -12.74 -1.01
CA THR A 424 -16.01 -12.22 0.36
C THR A 424 -16.92 -13.01 1.32
N PHE A 425 -18.16 -13.28 0.91
CA PHE A 425 -19.14 -14.01 1.72
C PHE A 425 -19.13 -15.52 1.50
N TYR A 426 -18.17 -16.07 0.75
CA TYR A 426 -18.09 -17.51 0.55
C TYR A 426 -17.71 -18.19 1.87
N PRO A 427 -18.50 -19.17 2.39
CA PRO A 427 -18.29 -19.71 3.74
C PRO A 427 -16.88 -20.24 4.00
N ILE A 428 -16.26 -20.88 2.99
CA ILE A 428 -14.89 -21.39 3.10
C ILE A 428 -13.89 -20.24 3.32
N ASN A 429 -14.06 -19.12 2.61
CA ASN A 429 -13.16 -17.97 2.73
C ASN A 429 -13.32 -17.30 4.11
N ILE A 430 -14.54 -17.23 4.65
CA ILE A 430 -14.77 -16.73 6.01
C ILE A 430 -14.10 -17.64 7.05
N VAL A 431 -14.26 -18.96 6.92
CA VAL A 431 -13.59 -19.93 7.82
C VAL A 431 -12.08 -19.76 7.76
N LEU A 432 -11.49 -19.63 6.56
CA LEU A 432 -10.05 -19.40 6.40
C LEU A 432 -9.59 -18.09 7.06
N LYS A 433 -10.36 -17.00 6.90
CA LYS A 433 -10.08 -15.72 7.56
C LYS A 433 -10.17 -15.82 9.09
N CYS A 434 -11.12 -16.57 9.63
CA CYS A 434 -11.22 -16.84 11.06
C CYS A 434 -10.02 -17.67 11.58
N LEU A 435 -9.63 -18.74 10.86
CA LEU A 435 -8.45 -19.54 11.20
C LEU A 435 -7.17 -18.70 11.13
N GLY A 436 -7.05 -17.88 10.08
CA GLY A 436 -5.93 -16.96 9.91
C GLY A 436 -5.83 -15.94 11.04
N THR A 437 -6.97 -15.38 11.46
CA THR A 437 -7.08 -14.51 12.64
C THR A 437 -6.63 -15.22 13.91
N GLY A 438 -6.99 -16.50 14.09
CA GLY A 438 -6.51 -17.31 15.21
C GLY A 438 -4.99 -17.40 15.26
N GLY A 439 -4.33 -17.60 14.12
CA GLY A 439 -2.86 -17.57 14.01
C GLY A 439 -2.25 -16.22 14.36
N VAL A 440 -2.82 -15.13 13.85
CA VAL A 440 -2.37 -13.76 14.15
C VAL A 440 -2.54 -13.41 15.63
N VAL A 441 -3.68 -13.79 16.24
CA VAL A 441 -3.92 -13.58 17.68
C VAL A 441 -2.96 -14.41 18.52
N ALA A 442 -2.67 -15.66 18.14
CA ALA A 442 -1.65 -16.46 18.81
C ALA A 442 -0.27 -15.79 18.77
N SER A 443 0.14 -15.23 17.62
CA SER A 443 1.36 -14.43 17.50
C SER A 443 1.37 -13.24 18.45
N LEU A 444 0.28 -12.47 18.52
CA LEU A 444 0.15 -11.33 19.44
C LEU A 444 0.22 -11.76 20.90
N ILE A 445 -0.38 -12.90 21.27
CA ILE A 445 -0.31 -13.43 22.64
C ILE A 445 1.12 -13.85 22.98
N ILE A 446 1.82 -14.52 22.06
CA ILE A 446 3.23 -14.95 22.27
C ILE A 446 4.13 -13.73 22.40
N LEU A 447 3.94 -12.71 21.56
CA LEU A 447 4.69 -11.45 21.63
C LEU A 447 4.44 -10.70 22.95
N ASN A 448 3.26 -10.92 23.55
CA ASN A 448 2.86 -10.20 24.74
C ASN A 448 3.21 -10.86 26.08
N LYS A 449 3.64 -12.12 26.06
CA LYS A 449 4.20 -12.83 27.22
C LYS A 449 5.68 -12.47 27.39
#